data_AF-A0A7S2QY49-F1
#
_entry.id   AF-A0A7S2QY49-F1
#
_cell.length_a   1.000
_cell.length_b   1.000
_cell.length_c   1.000
_cell.angle_alpha   90.00
_cell.angle_beta   90.00
_cell.angle_gamma   90.00
#
_symmetry.space_group_name_H-M   'P 1'
#
loop_
_entity.id
_entity.type
_entity.pdbx_description
1 polymer ?
#
loop_
_entity_poly.entity_id
_entity_poly.type
_entity_poly.pdbx_seq_one_letter_code
_entity_poly.pdbx_strand_id
1 'polypeptide(L)'
;FDSSVFYDAFTAEHCGARDGESALVVVEDGYELQREFLKKSRKRRRLKQTTLWLVPGAVGVSVGVYSLISEAKKSASILVDGKDLGEIRREQTYVCNDTGAQIDKPTKSFIEYDGKQLVFTNKELANLKSIKMERVKG
;
A
#
# COMPACT_ATOMS: atom_id res chain seq x y z
N PHE A 1 15.16 -4.11 36.42
CA PHE A 1 16.31 -3.58 35.66
C PHE A 1 16.26 -2.07 35.76
N ASP A 2 17.31 -1.43 36.25
CA ASP A 2 17.36 0.03 36.36
C ASP A 2 18.10 0.62 35.15
N SER A 3 17.36 1.24 34.24
CA SER A 3 17.90 1.82 33.00
C SER A 3 18.52 3.20 33.20
N SER A 4 18.17 3.87 34.29
CA SER A 4 18.58 5.26 34.57
C SER A 4 20.08 5.40 34.88
N VAL A 5 20.69 4.31 35.36
CA VAL A 5 22.12 4.26 35.70
C VAL A 5 23.02 4.45 34.48
N PHE A 6 22.58 4.08 33.29
CA PHE A 6 23.43 4.11 32.09
C PHE A 6 22.65 4.18 30.77
N TYR A 7 21.67 3.31 30.60
CA TYR A 7 21.05 3.06 29.30
C TYR A 7 20.20 4.24 28.83
N ASP A 8 19.58 5.00 29.71
CA ASP A 8 18.74 6.15 29.31
C ASP A 8 19.57 7.25 28.63
N ALA A 9 20.75 7.58 29.15
CA ALA A 9 21.66 8.55 28.54
C ALA A 9 22.22 8.03 27.20
N PHE A 10 22.69 6.78 27.18
CA PHE A 10 23.27 6.15 25.99
C PHE A 10 22.26 6.04 24.84
N THR A 11 21.02 5.66 25.15
CA THR A 11 19.98 5.42 24.13
C THR A 11 19.36 6.71 23.59
N ALA A 12 19.30 7.77 24.40
CA ALA A 12 18.92 9.09 23.92
C ALA A 12 19.93 9.62 22.87
N GLU A 13 21.23 9.41 23.11
CA GLU A 13 22.29 9.88 22.22
C GLU A 13 22.42 9.04 20.93
N HIS A 14 22.30 7.71 21.03
CA HIS A 14 22.66 6.80 19.93
C HIS A 14 21.49 6.05 19.28
N CYS A 15 20.33 5.97 19.92
CA CYS A 15 19.23 5.13 19.44
C CYS A 15 18.07 5.92 18.80
N GLY A 16 18.19 7.25 18.67
CA GLY A 16 17.22 8.09 17.94
C GLY A 16 15.83 8.11 18.57
N ALA A 17 15.75 7.97 19.90
CA ALA A 17 14.50 8.13 20.63
C ALA A 17 13.98 9.58 20.47
N ARG A 18 12.66 9.72 20.31
CA ARG A 18 12.02 11.05 20.23
C ARG A 18 11.96 11.66 21.63
N ASP A 19 11.96 12.99 21.72
CA ASP A 19 11.80 13.70 22.99
C ASP A 19 10.56 13.19 23.75
N GLY A 20 10.79 12.61 24.94
CA GLY A 20 9.75 12.05 25.81
C GLY A 20 9.46 10.55 25.65
N GLU A 21 10.14 9.83 24.76
CA GLU A 21 10.00 8.36 24.62
C GLU A 21 11.15 7.62 25.31
N SER A 22 10.84 6.70 26.23
CA SER A 22 11.82 5.77 26.80
C SER A 22 12.33 4.82 25.71
N ALA A 23 13.62 4.92 25.39
CA ALA A 23 14.23 4.10 24.34
C ALA A 23 14.29 2.62 24.74
N LEU A 24 14.43 2.33 26.04
CA LEU A 24 14.46 0.99 26.58
C LEU A 24 13.10 0.66 27.25
N VAL A 25 12.56 -0.51 26.93
CA VAL A 25 11.35 -1.05 27.57
C VAL A 25 11.80 -2.23 28.41
N VAL A 26 11.60 -2.15 29.72
CA VAL A 26 11.84 -3.27 30.63
C VAL A 26 10.64 -4.19 30.53
N VAL A 27 10.89 -5.47 30.34
CA VAL A 27 9.87 -6.48 30.08
C VAL A 27 10.06 -7.65 31.03
N GLU A 28 8.97 -8.22 31.52
CA GLU A 28 8.99 -9.34 32.48
C GLU A 28 8.80 -10.71 31.80
N ASP A 29 8.07 -10.76 30.68
CA ASP A 29 7.74 -11.99 29.96
C ASP A 29 8.15 -11.99 28.47
N GLY A 30 8.39 -13.17 27.91
CA GLY A 30 8.75 -13.36 26.51
C GLY A 30 7.67 -12.90 25.52
N TYR A 31 6.40 -13.00 25.89
CA TYR A 31 5.29 -12.51 25.05
C TYR A 31 5.31 -10.99 24.89
N GLU A 32 5.52 -10.28 26.00
CA GLU A 32 5.65 -8.84 26.01
C GLU A 32 6.89 -8.39 25.22
N LEU A 33 7.99 -9.15 25.32
CA LEU A 33 9.22 -8.84 24.61
C LEU A 33 9.00 -8.91 23.10
N GLN A 34 8.33 -9.97 22.64
CA GLN A 34 7.96 -10.11 21.23
C GLN A 34 7.07 -8.96 20.77
N ARG A 35 6.11 -8.52 21.58
CA ARG A 35 5.21 -7.41 21.25
C ARG A 35 5.95 -6.09 21.10
N GLU A 36 6.80 -5.73 22.06
CA GLU A 36 7.56 -4.47 22.03
C GLU A 36 8.62 -4.47 20.91
N PHE A 37 9.25 -5.62 20.65
CA PHE A 37 10.15 -5.79 19.51
C PHE A 37 9.42 -5.59 18.17
N LEU A 38 8.23 -6.18 17.99
CA LEU A 38 7.45 -6.02 16.75
C LEU A 38 7.00 -4.57 16.52
N LYS A 39 6.69 -3.82 17.59
CA LYS A 39 6.36 -2.38 17.51
C LYS A 39 7.53 -1.55 16.99
N LYS A 40 8.77 -1.83 17.46
CA LYS A 40 9.97 -1.05 17.07
C LYS A 40 10.62 -1.51 15.77
N SER A 41 10.54 -2.81 15.43
CA SER A 41 11.16 -3.37 14.22
C SER A 41 10.49 -2.90 12.92
N ARG A 42 9.20 -2.56 12.95
CA ARG A 42 8.44 -2.14 11.76
C ARG A 42 8.26 -0.62 11.73
N LYS A 43 8.75 0.02 10.67
CA LYS A 43 8.46 1.44 10.40
C LYS A 43 7.02 1.61 9.93
N ARG A 44 6.35 2.67 10.39
CA ARG A 44 5.00 3.04 9.90
C ARG A 44 5.07 3.33 8.39
N ARG A 45 4.35 2.53 7.59
CA ARG A 45 4.23 2.74 6.14
C ARG A 45 2.89 3.40 5.82
N ARG A 46 2.94 4.61 5.28
CA ARG A 46 1.74 5.33 4.83
C ARG A 46 1.17 4.66 3.58
N LEU A 47 -0.13 4.41 3.56
CA LEU A 47 -0.82 3.85 2.39
C LEU A 47 -1.10 4.95 1.36
N LYS A 48 -1.68 6.06 1.81
CA LYS A 48 -2.02 7.22 0.98
C LYS A 48 -1.99 8.48 1.83
N GLN A 49 -1.67 9.63 1.23
CA GLN A 49 -1.89 10.94 1.83
C GLN A 49 -3.15 11.55 1.21
N THR A 50 -4.06 12.04 2.03
CA THR A 50 -5.32 12.64 1.58
C THR A 50 -5.63 13.89 2.40
N THR A 51 -6.42 14.79 1.84
CA THR A 51 -6.95 15.94 2.58
C THR A 51 -8.27 15.55 3.22
N LEU A 52 -8.35 15.68 4.55
CA LEU A 52 -9.61 15.65 5.27
C LEU A 52 -10.22 17.04 5.21
N TRP A 53 -11.31 17.18 4.46
CA TRP A 53 -12.05 18.44 4.37
C TRP A 53 -12.99 18.59 5.56
N LEU A 54 -12.78 19.61 6.37
CA LEU A 54 -13.74 20.03 7.41
C LEU A 54 -14.86 20.86 6.79
N VAL A 55 -14.47 21.76 5.87
CA VAL A 55 -15.38 22.48 4.99
C VAL A 55 -14.93 22.21 3.55
N PRO A 56 -15.78 21.60 2.70
CA PRO A 56 -15.41 21.25 1.34
C PRO A 56 -14.82 22.44 0.56
N GLY A 57 -13.55 22.32 0.17
CA GLY A 57 -12.85 23.33 -0.64
C GLY A 57 -12.39 24.59 0.10
N ALA A 58 -12.60 24.72 1.42
CA ALA A 58 -12.16 25.88 2.19
C ALA A 58 -11.15 25.51 3.29
N VAL A 59 -11.52 24.57 4.17
CA VAL A 59 -10.67 24.17 5.31
C VAL A 59 -10.40 22.68 5.22
N GLY A 60 -9.13 22.33 5.00
CA GLY A 60 -8.69 20.96 4.87
C GLY A 60 -7.38 20.70 5.62
N VAL A 61 -7.29 19.52 6.25
CA VAL A 61 -6.08 19.06 6.96
C VAL A 61 -5.49 17.89 6.19
N SER A 62 -4.19 17.93 5.90
CA SER A 62 -3.50 16.81 5.27
C SER A 62 -3.31 15.66 6.27
N VAL A 63 -3.94 14.52 6.01
CA VAL A 63 -3.87 13.32 6.84
C VAL A 63 -3.22 12.15 6.10
N GLY A 64 -2.43 11.37 6.81
CA GLY A 64 -1.89 10.10 6.33
C GLY A 64 -2.86 8.96 6.65
N VAL A 65 -3.27 8.21 5.64
CA VAL A 65 -4.05 6.97 5.80
C VAL A 65 -3.09 5.80 5.98
N TYR A 66 -3.34 4.99 7.01
CA TYR A 66 -2.54 3.81 7.35
C TYR A 66 -3.45 2.58 7.42
N SER A 67 -2.95 1.42 6.97
CA SER A 67 -3.63 0.13 7.15
C SER A 67 -3.05 -0.53 8.39
N LEU A 68 -3.71 -0.39 9.54
CA LEU A 68 -3.25 -0.99 10.80
C LEU A 68 -3.44 -2.51 10.81
N ILE A 69 -4.48 -2.97 10.12
CA ILE A 69 -4.77 -4.39 9.91
C ILE A 69 -4.71 -4.63 8.40
N SER A 70 -4.06 -5.71 8.01
CA SER A 70 -4.00 -6.17 6.63
C SER A 70 -4.13 -7.68 6.61
N GLU A 71 -4.86 -8.19 5.62
CA GLU A 71 -4.99 -9.63 5.41
C GLU A 71 -3.62 -10.26 5.12
N ALA A 72 -3.27 -11.30 5.88
CA ALA A 72 -2.06 -12.07 5.67
C ALA A 72 -2.28 -13.09 4.53
N LYS A 73 -1.97 -12.68 3.30
CA LYS A 73 -2.08 -13.54 2.12
C LYS A 73 -0.83 -14.39 1.95
N LYS A 74 -1.01 -15.64 1.54
CA LYS A 74 0.10 -16.48 1.06
C LYS A 74 0.81 -15.75 -0.08
N SER A 75 2.14 -15.77 -0.08
CA SER A 75 2.93 -15.18 -1.15
C SER A 75 2.58 -15.82 -2.49
N ALA A 76 2.61 -15.00 -3.56
CA ALA A 76 2.41 -15.49 -4.91
C ALA A 76 3.51 -16.48 -5.28
N SER A 77 3.17 -17.52 -6.04
CA SER A 77 4.15 -18.48 -6.53
C SER A 77 5.05 -17.82 -7.57
N ILE A 78 6.36 -17.96 -7.41
CA ILE A 78 7.37 -17.58 -8.40
C ILE A 78 7.57 -18.72 -9.40
N LEU A 79 7.79 -18.39 -10.68
CA LEU A 79 8.24 -19.38 -11.65
C LEU A 79 9.75 -19.48 -11.56
N VAL A 80 10.24 -20.71 -11.56
CA VAL A 80 11.67 -21.01 -11.50
C VAL A 80 12.06 -21.94 -12.63
N ASP A 81 13.29 -21.80 -13.11
CA ASP A 81 13.84 -22.75 -14.08
C ASP A 81 14.14 -24.09 -13.40
N GLY A 82 13.86 -25.19 -14.09
CA GLY A 82 14.02 -26.54 -13.55
C GLY A 82 15.48 -26.99 -13.39
N LYS A 83 16.41 -26.32 -14.08
CA LYS A 83 17.84 -26.64 -14.02
C LYS A 83 18.57 -25.84 -12.94
N ASP A 84 18.45 -24.51 -13.01
CA ASP A 84 19.24 -23.60 -12.19
C ASP A 84 18.45 -23.03 -10.99
N LEU A 85 17.14 -23.33 -10.90
CA LEU A 85 16.22 -22.77 -9.90
C LEU A 85 16.17 -21.23 -9.88
N GLY A 86 16.68 -20.58 -10.92
CA GLY A 86 16.62 -19.12 -11.11
C GLY A 86 15.20 -18.64 -11.40
N GLU A 87 14.86 -17.44 -10.95
CA GLU A 87 13.54 -16.84 -11.18
C GLU A 87 13.36 -16.49 -12.66
N ILE A 88 12.21 -16.90 -13.22
CA ILE A 88 11.84 -16.61 -14.61
C ILE A 88 11.03 -15.31 -14.66
N ARG A 89 11.56 -14.30 -15.36
CA ARG A 89 10.83 -13.05 -15.65
C ARG A 89 9.67 -13.33 -16.60
N ARG A 90 8.46 -12.90 -16.22
CA ARG A 90 7.27 -12.94 -17.08
C ARG A 90 7.13 -11.65 -17.87
N GLU A 91 6.94 -11.77 -19.17
CA GLU A 91 6.53 -10.67 -20.05
C GLU A 91 5.20 -11.02 -20.70
N GLN A 92 4.33 -10.03 -20.85
CA GLN A 92 3.02 -10.20 -21.48
C GLN A 92 2.95 -9.34 -22.73
N THR A 93 2.80 -9.98 -23.88
CA THR A 93 2.55 -9.33 -25.17
C THR A 93 1.13 -9.61 -25.64
N TYR A 94 0.56 -8.68 -26.39
CA TYR A 94 -0.75 -8.84 -27.03
C TYR A 94 -0.53 -8.97 -28.53
N VAL A 95 -1.18 -9.94 -29.16
CA VAL A 95 -1.01 -10.24 -30.59
C VAL A 95 -2.37 -10.26 -31.25
N CYS A 96 -2.49 -9.63 -32.41
CA CYS A 96 -3.67 -9.71 -33.25
C CYS A 96 -3.78 -11.11 -33.87
N ASN A 97 -4.93 -11.76 -33.73
CA ASN A 97 -5.13 -13.13 -34.21
C ASN A 97 -5.01 -13.24 -35.75
N ASP A 98 -5.48 -12.23 -36.48
CA ASP A 98 -5.56 -12.27 -37.94
C ASP A 98 -4.25 -11.88 -38.62
N THR A 99 -3.53 -10.90 -38.06
CA THR A 99 -2.31 -10.36 -38.68
C THR A 99 -1.03 -10.86 -38.05
N GLY A 100 -1.10 -11.51 -36.87
CA GLY A 100 0.08 -11.88 -36.09
C GLY A 100 0.90 -10.69 -35.59
N ALA A 101 0.45 -9.46 -35.85
CA ALA A 101 1.15 -8.26 -35.43
C ALA A 101 1.00 -8.06 -33.92
N GLN A 102 2.07 -7.63 -33.27
CA GLN A 102 2.02 -7.21 -31.89
C GLN A 102 1.18 -5.94 -31.78
N ILE A 103 0.21 -5.97 -30.88
CA ILE A 103 -0.66 -4.82 -30.59
C ILE A 103 -0.36 -4.28 -29.20
N ASP A 104 -0.61 -3.00 -29.03
CA ASP A 104 -0.68 -2.42 -27.69
C ASP A 104 -1.85 -3.02 -26.91
N LYS A 105 -1.77 -2.90 -25.58
CA LYS A 105 -2.81 -3.40 -24.68
C LYS A 105 -4.20 -2.98 -25.18
N PRO A 106 -5.14 -3.92 -25.38
CA PRO A 106 -6.46 -3.60 -25.91
C PRO A 106 -7.13 -2.55 -25.02
N THR A 107 -7.44 -1.41 -25.62
CA THR A 107 -7.91 -0.22 -24.90
C THR A 107 -9.44 -0.12 -24.84
N LYS A 108 -10.12 -0.95 -25.66
CA LYS A 108 -11.58 -1.02 -25.73
C LYS A 108 -12.04 -2.31 -25.06
N SER A 109 -12.98 -2.17 -24.15
CA SER A 109 -13.72 -3.27 -23.52
C SER A 109 -15.13 -3.26 -24.07
N PHE A 110 -15.68 -4.42 -24.39
CA PHE A 110 -17.07 -4.53 -24.80
C PHE A 110 -17.86 -5.31 -23.74
N ILE A 111 -19.14 -4.96 -23.60
CA ILE A 111 -20.11 -5.70 -22.81
C ILE A 111 -21.30 -5.94 -23.74
N GLU A 112 -21.75 -7.19 -23.83
CA GLU A 112 -22.94 -7.54 -24.61
C GLU A 112 -24.17 -7.44 -23.72
N TYR A 113 -25.17 -6.67 -24.15
CA TYR A 113 -26.44 -6.54 -23.45
C TYR A 113 -27.57 -6.50 -24.48
N ASP A 114 -28.57 -7.38 -24.31
CA ASP A 114 -29.75 -7.45 -25.19
C ASP A 114 -29.41 -7.53 -26.69
N GLY A 115 -28.46 -8.40 -27.04
CA GLY A 115 -28.01 -8.60 -28.41
C GLY A 115 -27.27 -7.41 -29.03
N LYS A 116 -26.99 -6.35 -28.27
CA LYS A 116 -26.20 -5.19 -28.70
C LYS A 116 -24.85 -5.17 -28.00
N GLN A 117 -23.79 -4.92 -28.76
CA GLN A 117 -22.45 -4.73 -28.21
C GLN A 117 -22.25 -3.28 -27.81
N LEU A 118 -22.10 -3.04 -26.50
CA LEU A 118 -21.72 -1.74 -25.95
C LEU A 118 -20.20 -1.70 -25.82
N VAL A 119 -19.55 -0.88 -26.65
CA VAL A 119 -18.10 -0.72 -26.64
C VAL A 119 -17.73 0.49 -25.80
N PHE A 120 -16.98 0.26 -24.73
CA PHE A 120 -16.45 1.30 -23.85
C PHE A 120 -14.95 1.45 -24.02
N THR A 121 -14.49 2.69 -23.96
CA THR A 121 -13.07 2.98 -23.78
C THR A 121 -12.68 2.91 -22.30
N ASN A 122 -11.41 2.61 -22.01
CA ASN A 122 -10.88 2.65 -20.65
C ASN A 122 -11.12 4.01 -19.94
N LYS A 123 -11.16 5.12 -20.70
CA LYS A 123 -11.44 6.46 -20.16
C LYS A 123 -12.89 6.58 -19.69
N GLU A 124 -13.85 6.09 -20.48
CA GLU A 124 -15.27 6.09 -20.12
C GLU A 124 -15.53 5.22 -18.89
N LEU A 125 -14.93 4.02 -18.83
CA LEU A 125 -15.03 3.17 -17.64
C LEU A 125 -14.41 3.81 -16.39
N ALA A 126 -13.30 4.53 -16.53
CA ALA A 126 -12.70 5.26 -15.42
C ALA A 126 -13.60 6.41 -14.94
N ASN A 127 -14.21 7.14 -15.88
CA ASN A 127 -15.14 8.22 -15.56
C ASN A 127 -16.41 7.71 -14.87
N LEU A 128 -16.96 6.58 -15.31
CA LEU A 128 -18.12 5.92 -14.67
C LEU A 128 -17.84 5.56 -13.21
N LYS A 129 -16.60 5.19 -12.88
CA LYS A 129 -16.19 4.88 -11.50
C LYS A 129 -15.85 6.13 -10.67
N SER A 130 -15.76 7.30 -11.28
CA SER A 130 -15.40 8.53 -10.59
C SER A 130 -16.64 9.19 -9.98
N ILE A 131 -16.63 9.37 -8.66
CA ILE A 131 -17.66 10.15 -7.95
C ILE A 131 -17.08 11.55 -7.73
N LYS A 132 -17.67 12.55 -8.38
CA LYS A 132 -17.35 13.96 -8.12
C LYS A 132 -18.18 14.40 -6.92
N MET A 133 -17.52 14.78 -5.82
CA MET A 133 -18.20 15.49 -4.75
C MET A 133 -18.42 16.92 -5.19
N GLU A 134 -19.68 17.34 -5.35
CA GLU A 134 -20.00 18.73 -5.66
C GLU A 134 -19.60 19.64 -4.49
N ARG A 135 -18.99 20.79 -4.80
CA ARG A 135 -18.69 21.79 -3.79
C ARG A 135 -20.01 22.35 -3.26
N VAL A 136 -20.26 22.14 -1.97
CA VAL A 136 -21.32 22.88 -1.27
C VAL A 136 -20.93 24.36 -1.35
N LYS A 137 -21.71 25.15 -2.10
CA LYS A 137 -21.59 26.60 -2.09
C LYS A 137 -22.03 27.07 -0.70
N GLY A 138 -21.07 27.56 0.09
CA GLY A 138 -21.36 28.35 1.29
C GLY A 138 -21.91 29.72 0.92
#